data_AF-M6ZLS7-F1
#
_entry.id   AF-M6ZLS7-F1
#
_cell.length_a   1.000
_cell.length_b   1.000
_cell.length_c   1.000
_cell.angle_alpha   90.00
_cell.angle_beta   90.00
_cell.angle_gamma   90.00
#
_symmetry.space_group_name_H-M   'P 1'
#
loop_
_entity.id
_entity.type
_entity.pdbx_description
1 polymer ?
#
loop_
_entity_poly.entity_id
_entity_poly.type
_entity_poly.pdbx_seq_one_letter_code
_entity_poly.pdbx_strand_id
1 'polypeptide(L)'
;MVDAQKTRRIGDRLIGYFISPVLWKQIGPGLSAGRVQSVALKWICEREEEIRNFKIEIYYNILLHGTDQKGIVGIFSRTGDRIFSKEKADQILQNVQKEKELRISEKKKL
;
A
#
# COMPACT_ATOMS: atom_id res chain seq x y z
N MET A 1 -32.51 15.97 -15.42
CA MET A 1 -31.47 16.25 -14.40
C MET A 1 -32.05 16.66 -13.04
N VAL A 2 -33.08 17.51 -12.99
CA VAL A 2 -33.65 18.02 -11.73
C VAL A 2 -34.31 16.91 -10.88
N ASP A 3 -35.10 16.03 -11.49
CA ASP A 3 -35.86 15.02 -10.72
C ASP A 3 -34.97 13.91 -10.13
N ALA A 4 -33.91 13.51 -10.84
CA ALA A 4 -32.92 12.58 -10.29
C ALA A 4 -32.25 13.12 -9.02
N GLN A 5 -31.94 14.42 -8.97
CA GLN A 5 -31.36 15.04 -7.79
C GLN A 5 -32.38 15.21 -6.65
N LYS A 6 -33.66 15.47 -6.96
CA LYS A 6 -34.74 15.46 -5.97
C LYS A 6 -34.90 14.07 -5.34
N THR A 7 -34.98 13.02 -6.16
CA THR A 7 -35.08 11.64 -5.69
C THR A 7 -33.89 11.24 -4.82
N ARG A 8 -32.67 11.61 -5.23
CA ARG A 8 -31.46 11.37 -4.42
C ARG A 8 -31.57 12.02 -3.04
N ARG A 9 -31.96 13.29 -2.97
CA ARG A 9 -32.11 14.02 -1.68
C ARG A 9 -33.18 13.40 -0.80
N ILE A 10 -34.31 12.99 -1.39
CA ILE A 10 -35.38 12.33 -0.65
C ILE A 10 -34.88 10.99 -0.10
N GLY A 11 -34.24 10.17 -0.94
CA GLY A 11 -33.68 8.88 -0.52
C GLY A 11 -32.64 9.02 0.60
N ASP A 12 -31.73 9.97 0.49
CA ASP A 12 -30.70 10.23 1.52
C ASP A 12 -31.34 10.64 2.86
N ARG A 13 -32.42 11.42 2.85
CA ARG A 13 -33.16 11.81 4.07
C ARG A 13 -33.95 10.66 4.68
N LEU A 14 -34.64 9.86 3.86
CA LEU A 14 -35.40 8.71 4.36
C LEU A 14 -34.47 7.73 5.09
N ILE A 15 -33.34 7.38 4.48
CA ILE A 15 -32.35 6.47 5.08
C ILE A 15 -31.82 7.07 6.40
N GLY A 16 -31.48 8.35 6.42
CA GLY A 16 -31.02 9.02 7.63
C GLY A 16 -32.06 9.03 8.76
N TYR A 17 -33.32 9.34 8.46
CA TYR A 17 -34.39 9.41 9.45
C TYR A 17 -34.85 8.05 9.97
N PHE A 18 -34.84 7.00 9.15
CA PHE A 18 -35.25 5.67 9.61
C PHE A 18 -34.15 4.94 10.39
N ILE A 19 -32.88 5.07 9.97
CA ILE A 19 -31.80 4.28 10.55
C ILE A 19 -31.23 4.93 11.81
N SER A 20 -31.13 6.26 11.88
CA SER A 20 -30.54 6.93 13.05
C SER A 20 -31.27 6.65 14.37
N PRO A 21 -32.61 6.63 14.45
CA PRO A 21 -33.32 6.25 15.68
C PRO A 21 -33.08 4.79 16.09
N VAL A 22 -32.87 3.88 15.14
CA VAL A 22 -32.53 2.48 15.43
C VAL A 22 -31.14 2.40 16.05
N LEU A 23 -30.17 3.13 15.51
CA LEU A 23 -28.82 3.21 16.09
C LEU A 23 -28.83 3.76 17.51
N TRP A 24 -29.68 4.75 17.81
CA TRP A 24 -29.80 5.29 19.17
C TRP A 24 -30.33 4.26 20.16
N LYS A 25 -31.29 3.44 19.74
CA LYS A 25 -31.87 2.39 20.59
C LYS A 25 -30.91 1.23 20.81
N GLN A 26 -30.09 0.88 19.81
CA GLN A 26 -29.26 -0.32 19.84
C GLN A 26 -27.82 -0.07 20.33
N ILE A 27 -27.27 1.12 20.07
CA ILE A 27 -25.86 1.41 20.32
C ILE A 27 -25.70 2.62 21.25
N GLY A 28 -26.31 3.76 20.91
CA GLY A 28 -26.23 4.95 21.76
C GLY A 28 -26.66 6.25 21.09
N PRO A 29 -27.04 7.26 21.89
CA PRO A 29 -27.51 8.55 21.39
C PRO A 29 -26.44 9.28 20.58
N GLY A 30 -26.85 10.06 19.57
CA GLY A 30 -25.96 10.89 18.74
C GLY A 30 -25.33 10.17 17.53
N LEU A 31 -25.59 8.87 17.36
CA LEU A 31 -25.14 8.12 16.18
C LEU A 31 -26.00 8.42 14.96
N SER A 32 -25.40 8.40 13.77
CA SER A 32 -26.13 8.56 12.52
C SER A 32 -25.66 7.56 11.48
N ALA A 33 -26.57 7.20 10.58
CA ALA A 33 -26.25 6.39 9.40
C ALA A 33 -26.79 7.07 8.16
N GLY A 34 -26.11 6.85 7.05
CA GLY A 34 -26.52 7.40 5.77
C GLY A 34 -25.80 6.70 4.65
N ARG A 35 -26.47 6.66 3.50
CA ARG A 35 -26.04 5.89 2.33
C ARG A 35 -24.58 6.16 1.91
N VAL A 36 -24.10 7.39 2.09
CA VAL A 36 -22.72 7.79 1.75
C VAL A 36 -21.79 7.78 2.97
N GLN A 37 -22.20 8.40 4.08
CA GLN A 37 -21.36 8.53 5.28
C GLN A 37 -20.96 7.17 5.88
N SER A 38 -21.87 6.18 5.86
CA SER A 38 -21.59 4.85 6.42
C SER A 38 -20.57 4.08 5.57
N VAL A 39 -20.60 4.23 4.24
CA VAL A 39 -19.61 3.60 3.34
C VAL A 39 -18.25 4.28 3.46
N ALA A 40 -18.22 5.61 3.52
CA ALA A 40 -16.98 6.36 3.71
C ALA A 40 -16.31 5.99 5.05
N LEU A 41 -17.09 5.91 6.14
CA LEU A 41 -16.60 5.47 7.43
C LEU A 41 -16.07 4.04 7.37
N LYS A 42 -16.78 3.13 6.69
CA LYS A 42 -16.34 1.74 6.50
C LYS A 42 -14.96 1.68 5.85
N TRP A 43 -14.72 2.44 4.78
CA TRP A 43 -13.40 2.47 4.13
C TRP A 43 -12.28 2.96 5.05
N ILE A 44 -12.55 3.97 5.87
CA ILE A 44 -11.58 4.45 6.85
C ILE A 44 -11.28 3.36 7.87
N CYS A 45 -12.31 2.71 8.43
CA CYS A 45 -12.13 1.62 9.37
C CYS A 45 -11.35 0.44 8.77
N GLU A 46 -11.64 0.05 7.52
CA GLU A 46 -10.91 -1.00 6.80
C GLU A 46 -9.43 -0.65 6.62
N ARG A 47 -9.12 0.61 6.25
CA ARG A 47 -7.73 1.08 6.14
C ARG A 47 -7.02 1.09 7.48
N GLU A 48 -7.68 1.54 8.54
CA GLU A 48 -7.13 1.52 9.90
C GLU A 48 -6.87 0.08 10.39
N GLU A 49 -7.75 -0.85 10.06
CA GLU A 49 -7.57 -2.27 10.36
C GLU A 49 -6.39 -2.87 9.57
N GLU A 50 -6.25 -2.53 8.28
CA GLU A 50 -5.07 -2.90 7.49
C GLU A 50 -3.77 -2.35 8.09
N ILE A 51 -3.77 -1.10 8.55
CA ILE A 51 -2.62 -0.48 9.21
C ILE A 51 -2.31 -1.19 10.54
N ARG A 52 -3.31 -1.49 11.36
CA ARG A 52 -3.13 -2.21 12.64
C ARG A 52 -2.65 -3.63 12.44
N ASN A 53 -3.10 -4.29 11.38
CA ASN A 53 -2.70 -5.66 11.03
C ASN A 53 -1.44 -5.71 10.16
N PHE A 54 -0.84 -4.57 9.82
CA PHE A 54 0.36 -4.50 9.01
C PHE A 54 1.52 -5.17 9.73
N LYS A 55 2.00 -6.29 9.17
CA LYS A 55 3.20 -6.98 9.65
C LYS A 55 4.41 -6.43 8.91
N ILE A 56 5.34 -5.86 9.65
CA ILE A 56 6.60 -5.36 9.09
C ILE A 56 7.41 -6.55 8.57
N GLU A 57 7.69 -6.56 7.28
CA GLU A 57 8.56 -7.54 6.65
C GLU A 57 9.95 -6.93 6.42
N ILE A 58 10.98 -7.58 6.95
CA ILE A 58 12.37 -7.20 6.69
C ILE A 58 12.73 -7.69 5.30
N TYR A 59 13.18 -6.77 4.45
CA TYR A 59 13.74 -7.10 3.15
C TYR A 59 15.14 -6.53 3.01
N TYR A 60 15.97 -7.24 2.27
CA TYR A 60 17.35 -6.89 1.98
C TYR A 60 17.47 -6.45 0.53
N ASN A 61 18.14 -5.31 0.32
CA ASN A 61 18.56 -4.84 -0.99
C ASN A 61 20.07 -4.95 -1.09
N ILE A 62 20.56 -5.46 -2.22
CA ILE A 62 22.00 -5.54 -2.50
C ILE A 62 22.33 -4.39 -3.44
N LEU A 63 23.21 -3.50 -2.98
CA LEU A 63 23.72 -2.36 -3.73
C LEU A 63 25.15 -2.66 -4.17
N LEU A 64 25.44 -2.47 -5.44
CA LEU A 64 26.77 -2.55 -6.01
C LEU A 64 27.27 -1.14 -6.28
N HIS A 65 28.42 -0.81 -5.71
CA HIS A 65 29.15 0.41 -6.02
C HIS A 65 30.21 0.09 -7.06
N GLY A 66 30.06 0.64 -8.27
CA GLY A 66 31.06 0.54 -9.32
C GLY A 66 31.68 1.91 -9.59
N THR A 67 32.99 2.01 -9.55
CA THR A 67 33.73 3.18 -10.01
C THR A 67 34.24 2.95 -11.42
N ASP A 68 33.86 3.83 -12.35
CA ASP A 68 34.48 3.86 -13.68
C ASP A 68 35.89 4.48 -13.59
N GLN A 69 36.74 4.23 -14.58
CA GLN A 69 38.12 4.75 -14.65
C GLN A 69 38.18 6.30 -14.67
N LYS A 70 37.05 6.96 -14.95
CA LYS A 70 36.86 8.42 -14.89
C LYS A 70 36.36 8.95 -13.53
N GLY A 71 36.26 8.10 -12.52
CA GLY A 71 35.85 8.49 -11.16
C GLY A 71 34.33 8.63 -10.96
N ILE A 72 33.51 8.19 -11.92
CA ILE A 72 32.06 8.20 -11.77
C ILE A 72 31.64 6.99 -10.91
N VAL A 73 30.99 7.27 -9.79
CA VAL A 73 30.41 6.26 -8.90
C VAL A 73 28.99 5.93 -9.37
N GLY A 74 28.79 4.75 -9.94
CA GLY A 74 27.48 4.20 -10.25
C GLY A 74 26.96 3.34 -9.09
N ILE A 75 25.72 3.58 -8.66
CA ILE A 75 25.00 2.69 -7.74
C ILE A 75 24.11 1.78 -8.57
N PHE A 76 24.40 0.48 -8.58
CA PHE A 76 23.57 -0.52 -9.24
C PHE A 76 22.80 -1.29 -8.19
N SER A 77 21.47 -1.18 -8.24
CA SER A 77 20.58 -2.04 -7.48
C SER A 77 20.05 -3.14 -8.39
N ARG A 78 19.89 -4.34 -7.84
CA ARG A 78 19.17 -5.40 -8.56
C ARG A 78 17.73 -4.93 -8.81
N THR A 79 17.37 -4.73 -10.07
CA THR A 79 15.97 -4.46 -10.45
C THR A 79 15.19 -5.78 -10.38
N GLY A 80 14.48 -6.01 -9.28
CA GLY A 80 13.68 -7.23 -9.07
C GLY A 80 13.20 -7.44 -7.63
N ASP A 81 12.66 -8.64 -7.40
CA ASP A 81 12.01 -9.05 -6.15
C ASP A 81 12.83 -8.79 -4.89
N ARG A 82 12.14 -8.28 -3.86
CA ARG A 82 12.68 -8.04 -2.52
C ARG A 82 13.17 -9.36 -1.92
N ILE A 83 14.37 -9.36 -1.34
CA ILE A 83 14.94 -10.55 -0.69
C ILE A 83 14.44 -10.58 0.77
N PHE A 84 13.54 -11.50 1.10
CA PHE A 84 12.93 -11.60 2.44
C PHE A 84 13.71 -12.50 3.43
N SER A 85 14.77 -13.18 2.99
CA SER A 85 15.60 -14.05 3.84
C SER A 85 17.03 -13.56 3.91
N LYS A 86 17.54 -13.44 5.14
CA LYS A 86 18.93 -13.05 5.43
C LYS A 86 19.93 -14.08 4.87
N GLU A 87 19.62 -15.37 4.97
CA GLU A 87 20.46 -16.45 4.45
C GLU A 87 20.62 -16.35 2.92
N LYS A 88 19.54 -16.04 2.21
CA LYS A 88 19.59 -15.80 0.75
C LYS A 88 20.38 -14.54 0.42
N ALA A 89 20.24 -13.48 1.22
CA ALA A 89 21.01 -12.25 1.03
C ALA A 89 22.52 -12.50 1.21
N ASP A 90 22.90 -13.22 2.25
CA ASP A 90 24.29 -13.56 2.57
C ASP A 90 24.90 -14.50 1.50
N GLN A 91 24.12 -15.47 0.99
CA GLN A 91 24.54 -16.31 -0.14
C GLN A 91 24.78 -15.51 -1.42
N ILE A 92 23.89 -14.56 -1.75
CA ILE A 92 24.08 -13.71 -2.93
C ILE A 92 25.30 -12.81 -2.74
N LEU A 93 25.52 -12.26 -1.54
CA LEU A 93 26.70 -11.46 -1.24
C LEU A 93 27.99 -12.28 -1.41
N GLN A 94 28.02 -13.52 -0.92
CA GLN A 94 29.18 -14.42 -1.08
C GLN A 94 29.42 -14.81 -2.55
N ASN A 95 28.37 -15.01 -3.33
CA ASN A 95 28.50 -15.32 -4.76
C ASN A 95 29.05 -14.12 -5.54
N VAL A 96 28.55 -12.92 -5.26
CA VAL A 96 29.04 -11.67 -5.86
C VAL A 96 30.49 -11.39 -5.48
N GLN A 97 30.92 -11.68 -4.26
CA GLN A 97 32.32 -11.53 -3.85
C GLN A 97 33.27 -12.54 -4.51
N LYS A 98 32.77 -13.73 -4.89
CA LYS A 98 33.56 -14.76 -5.58
C LYS A 98 33.70 -14.50 -7.08
N GLU A 99 32.72 -13.87 -7.72
CA GLU A 99 32.80 -13.47 -9.12
C GLU A 99 33.57 -12.15 -9.27
N LYS A 100 34.90 -12.27 -9.46
CA LYS A 100 35.79 -11.15 -9.82
C LYS A 100 35.52 -10.56 -11.22
N GLU A 101 34.56 -11.07 -11.98
CA GLU A 101 34.16 -10.55 -13.29
C GLU A 101 32.66 -10.25 -13.34
N LEU A 102 32.26 -9.11 -12.77
CA LEU A 102 30.92 -8.57 -13.00
C LEU A 102 30.85 -8.01 -14.43
N ARG A 103 30.33 -8.83 -15.37
CA ARG A 103 29.94 -8.35 -16.70
C ARG A 103 28.63 -7.57 -16.60
N ILE A 104 28.71 -6.27 -16.84
CA ILE A 104 27.53 -5.40 -17.01
C ILE A 104 26.84 -5.82 -18.31
N SER A 105 25.65 -6.42 -18.20
CA SER A 105 24.78 -6.63 -19.35
C SER A 105 23.76 -5.51 -19.41
N GLU A 106 23.86 -4.69 -20.46
CA GLU A 106 22.86 -3.68 -20.79
C GLU A 106 21.52 -4.37 -21.09
N LYS A 107 20.52 -4.18 -20.22
CA LYS A 107 19.13 -4.39 -20.62
C LYS A 107 18.59 -3.10 -21.18
N LYS A 108 18.64 -2.98 -22.52
CA LYS A 108 17.88 -2.02 -23.30
C LYS A 108 16.40 -2.32 -23.10
N LYS A 109 15.68 -1.48 -22.36
CA LYS A 109 14.21 -1.54 -22.28
C LYS A 109 13.63 -0.66 -23.39
N LEU A 110 12.94 -1.30 -24.34
CA LEU A 110 12.00 -0.70 -25.28
C LEU A 110 10.78 -0.15 -24.54
#